data_AF-A0A954EBZ5-F1
#
_entry.id   AF-A0A954EBZ5-F1
#
_cell.length_a   1.000
_cell.length_b   1.000
_cell.length_c   1.000
_cell.angle_alpha   90.00
_cell.angle_beta   90.00
_cell.angle_gamma   90.00
#
_symmetry.space_group_name_H-M   'P 1'
#
loop_
_entity.id
_entity.type
_entity.pdbx_description
1 polymer ?
#
loop_
_entity_poly.entity_id
_entity_poly.type
_entity_poly.pdbx_seq_one_letter_code
_entity_poly.pdbx_strand_id
1 'polypeptide(L)'
;MRSDCPWTSPALLAALIVSGFLTLCTTPQAVWGEGEFEEGNRPQSAANYTDWPGLIDAINDTSRVYRYWVNGNEMFRYRGEIADLNRMFEKLEAVEVPMIEVLILPQKAAGEKPEEKPQPLVWELNIIGGIVKAYVVHHHVEEAFAMHPVLTVYASSEVDLNQVVLPKKFKVSQLEDRRSHYLHACRSENALVKQHALQNWEMLEKEILPAQDQYKIFLTRLQQIDQYLQSRSE
;
A
#
# COMPACT_ATOMS: atom_id res chain seq x y z
N MET A 1 -52.84 -54.90 -5.51
CA MET A 1 -51.60 -54.33 -6.06
C MET A 1 -51.37 -52.97 -5.40
N ARG A 2 -50.48 -52.91 -4.40
CA ARG A 2 -49.93 -51.64 -3.92
C ARG A 2 -48.53 -51.54 -4.51
N SER A 3 -48.29 -50.50 -5.29
CA SER A 3 -46.99 -50.19 -5.88
C SER A 3 -46.11 -49.54 -4.82
N ASP A 4 -45.11 -50.26 -4.35
CA ASP A 4 -44.11 -49.70 -3.42
C ASP A 4 -43.28 -48.66 -4.18
N CYS A 5 -43.37 -47.41 -3.71
CA CYS A 5 -42.73 -46.26 -4.31
C CYS A 5 -41.25 -46.25 -3.89
N PRO A 6 -40.27 -46.38 -4.82
CA PRO A 6 -38.86 -46.62 -4.49
C PRO A 6 -38.14 -45.46 -3.79
N TRP A 7 -38.80 -44.32 -3.59
CA TRP A 7 -38.26 -43.10 -3.00
C TRP A 7 -38.28 -43.07 -1.46
N THR A 8 -38.76 -44.13 -0.80
CA THR A 8 -38.90 -44.19 0.67
C THR A 8 -37.80 -44.98 1.38
N SER A 9 -36.78 -45.46 0.65
CA SER A 9 -35.68 -46.22 1.26
C SER A 9 -34.84 -45.32 2.16
N PRO A 10 -34.73 -45.61 3.48
CA PRO A 10 -33.89 -44.84 4.41
C PRO A 10 -32.42 -44.80 3.98
N ALA A 11 -31.96 -45.83 3.27
CA ALA A 11 -30.60 -45.90 2.75
C ALA A 11 -30.34 -44.88 1.62
N LEU A 12 -31.36 -44.61 0.79
CA LEU A 12 -31.27 -43.64 -0.30
C LEU A 12 -31.29 -42.20 0.25
N LEU A 13 -32.08 -41.96 1.29
CA LEU A 13 -32.09 -40.69 2.03
C LEU A 13 -30.76 -40.44 2.74
N ALA A 14 -30.19 -41.46 3.41
CA ALA A 14 -28.90 -41.35 4.07
C ALA A 14 -27.76 -41.13 3.06
N ALA A 15 -27.77 -41.81 1.92
CA ALA A 15 -26.78 -41.61 0.85
C ALA A 15 -26.86 -40.18 0.26
N LEU A 16 -28.06 -39.63 0.08
CA LEU A 16 -28.24 -38.25 -0.39
C LEU A 16 -27.79 -37.22 0.66
N ILE A 17 -28.03 -37.45 1.94
CA ILE A 17 -27.56 -36.56 3.02
C ILE A 17 -26.03 -36.57 3.11
N VAL A 18 -25.42 -37.76 3.09
CA VAL A 18 -23.95 -37.90 3.15
C VAL A 18 -23.29 -37.32 1.91
N SER A 19 -23.86 -37.57 0.73
CA SER A 19 -23.36 -36.98 -0.52
C SER A 19 -23.49 -35.47 -0.51
N GLY A 20 -24.63 -34.90 -0.08
CA GLY A 20 -24.81 -33.45 0.05
C GLY A 20 -23.85 -32.80 1.05
N PHE A 21 -23.55 -33.47 2.17
CA PHE A 21 -22.58 -32.99 3.16
C PHE A 21 -21.15 -32.98 2.62
N LEU A 22 -20.76 -34.04 1.90
CA LEU A 22 -19.45 -34.11 1.25
C LEU A 22 -19.28 -33.02 0.18
N THR A 23 -20.31 -32.72 -0.59
CA THR A 23 -20.24 -31.64 -1.60
C THR A 23 -20.10 -30.26 -0.96
N LEU A 24 -20.77 -30.00 0.18
CA LEU A 24 -20.60 -28.75 0.96
C LEU A 24 -19.21 -28.62 1.59
N CYS A 25 -18.55 -29.73 1.93
CA CYS A 25 -17.19 -29.71 2.46
C CYS A 25 -16.11 -29.57 1.38
N THR A 26 -16.45 -29.81 0.10
CA THR A 26 -15.52 -29.66 -1.04
C THR A 26 -15.75 -28.41 -1.88
N THR A 27 -16.78 -27.60 -1.60
CA THR A 27 -16.83 -26.26 -2.19
C THR A 27 -15.62 -25.49 -1.66
N PRO A 28 -14.71 -25.01 -2.52
CA PRO A 28 -13.60 -24.18 -2.08
C PRO A 28 -14.23 -23.05 -1.28
N GLN A 29 -13.95 -23.01 0.03
CA GLN A 29 -14.30 -21.86 0.83
C GLN A 29 -13.69 -20.69 0.09
N ALA A 30 -14.52 -19.79 -0.43
CA ALA A 30 -14.05 -18.50 -0.86
C ALA A 30 -13.22 -18.01 0.33
N VAL A 31 -11.91 -17.86 0.15
CA VAL A 31 -11.09 -17.23 1.17
C VAL A 31 -11.49 -15.79 1.09
N TRP A 32 -12.39 -15.36 1.99
CA TRP A 32 -12.82 -13.98 2.05
C TRP A 32 -11.55 -13.20 2.38
N GLY A 33 -11.16 -12.28 1.49
CA GLY A 33 -10.08 -11.36 1.82
C GLY A 33 -10.48 -10.62 3.08
N GLU A 34 -9.67 -10.73 4.13
CA GLU A 34 -9.91 -9.99 5.36
C GLU A 34 -9.30 -8.60 5.16
N GLY A 35 -10.14 -7.59 5.35
CA GLY A 35 -9.76 -6.20 5.23
C GLY A 35 -10.24 -5.42 6.45
N GLU A 36 -9.35 -4.63 7.03
CA GLU A 36 -9.65 -3.74 8.14
C GLU A 36 -9.42 -2.30 7.70
N PHE A 37 -10.37 -1.44 8.01
CA PHE A 37 -10.21 0.01 7.94
C PHE A 37 -10.45 0.58 9.33
N GLU A 38 -9.52 1.41 9.80
CA GLU A 38 -9.62 2.07 11.09
C GLU A 38 -9.30 3.55 10.94
N GLU A 39 -10.30 4.40 11.20
CA GLU A 39 -10.12 5.84 11.25
C GLU A 39 -9.53 6.26 12.60
N GLY A 40 -8.70 7.30 12.56
CA GLY A 40 -8.01 7.87 13.70
C GLY A 40 -6.65 7.20 13.97
N ASN A 41 -6.19 7.34 15.21
CA ASN A 41 -4.87 6.92 15.64
C ASN A 41 -4.94 5.95 16.84
N ARG A 42 -5.77 4.91 16.78
CA ARG A 42 -5.78 3.90 17.84
C ARG A 42 -4.43 3.18 17.86
N PRO A 43 -3.70 3.18 19.00
CA PRO A 43 -2.36 2.60 19.06
C PRO A 43 -2.36 1.13 18.62
N GLN A 44 -1.41 0.79 17.76
CA GLN A 44 -1.15 -0.58 17.34
C GLN A 44 -0.10 -1.20 18.28
N SER A 45 -0.10 -2.53 18.37
CA SER A 45 0.85 -3.28 19.18
C SER A 45 2.15 -3.53 18.42
N ALA A 46 3.30 -3.33 19.07
CA ALA A 46 4.60 -3.69 18.52
C ALA A 46 4.71 -5.19 18.18
N ALA A 47 3.93 -6.04 18.85
CA ALA A 47 3.89 -7.48 18.60
C ALA A 47 3.36 -7.84 17.19
N ASN A 48 2.66 -6.92 16.53
CA ASN A 48 2.15 -7.13 15.17
C ASN A 48 3.21 -6.83 14.08
N TYR A 49 4.32 -6.19 14.44
CA TYR A 49 5.32 -5.66 13.50
C TYR A 49 6.72 -6.20 13.79
N THR A 50 6.83 -7.48 14.16
CA THR A 50 8.12 -8.12 14.49
C THR A 50 9.08 -8.18 13.30
N ASP A 51 8.55 -8.20 12.08
CA ASP A 51 9.34 -8.13 10.84
C ASP A 51 9.98 -6.74 10.62
N TRP A 52 9.53 -5.73 11.37
CA TRP A 52 9.94 -4.33 11.25
C TRP A 52 10.30 -3.75 12.63
N PRO A 53 11.40 -4.19 13.28
CA PRO A 53 11.73 -3.73 14.63
C PRO A 53 11.93 -2.21 14.67
N GLY A 54 11.31 -1.56 15.66
CA GLY A 54 11.34 -0.10 15.83
C GLY A 54 10.28 0.67 15.03
N LEU A 55 9.51 0.02 14.13
CA LEU A 55 8.53 0.72 13.28
C LEU A 55 7.32 1.28 14.04
N ILE A 56 7.02 0.76 15.23
CA ILE A 56 5.78 1.05 15.93
C ILE A 56 5.61 2.53 16.30
N ASP A 57 6.70 3.24 16.57
CA ASP A 57 6.66 4.66 16.95
C ASP A 57 6.29 5.55 15.77
N ALA A 58 6.68 5.16 14.55
CA ALA A 58 6.25 5.77 13.30
C ALA A 58 4.77 5.42 13.02
N ILE A 59 4.39 4.15 13.14
CA ILE A 59 3.02 3.67 12.93
C ILE A 59 2.02 4.41 13.84
N ASN A 60 2.38 4.65 15.09
CA ASN A 60 1.53 5.32 16.07
C ASN A 60 1.76 6.83 16.15
N ASP A 61 2.41 7.46 15.15
CA ASP A 61 2.61 8.91 15.17
C ASP A 61 1.30 9.68 15.31
N THR A 62 1.34 10.78 16.05
CA THR A 62 0.16 11.61 16.34
C THR A 62 -0.50 12.21 15.10
N SER A 63 0.23 12.29 13.99
CA SER A 63 -0.29 12.74 12.68
C SER A 63 -1.11 11.68 11.93
N ARG A 64 -1.24 10.44 12.44
CA ARG A 64 -1.98 9.38 11.75
C ARG A 64 -3.47 9.69 11.68
N VAL A 65 -4.02 9.61 10.48
CA VAL A 65 -5.43 9.85 10.17
C VAL A 65 -6.22 8.56 10.06
N TYR A 66 -5.65 7.52 9.45
CA TYR A 66 -6.26 6.20 9.40
C TYR A 66 -5.24 5.11 9.07
N ARG A 67 -5.65 3.86 9.29
CA ARG A 67 -4.97 2.63 8.91
C ARG A 67 -5.87 1.82 7.98
N TYR A 68 -5.27 1.18 6.99
CA TYR A 68 -5.90 0.19 6.14
C TYR A 68 -5.03 -1.06 6.12
N TRP A 69 -5.62 -2.23 6.31
CA TRP A 69 -4.94 -3.52 6.29
C TRP A 69 -5.73 -4.48 5.41
N VAL A 70 -5.07 -5.21 4.52
CA VAL A 70 -5.66 -6.32 3.77
C VAL A 70 -4.66 -7.46 3.68
N ASN A 71 -4.95 -8.58 4.36
CA ASN A 71 -4.14 -9.80 4.30
C ASN A 71 -2.64 -9.59 4.58
N GLY A 72 -2.25 -8.54 5.31
CA GLY A 72 -0.86 -8.19 5.59
C GLY A 72 -0.25 -7.13 4.67
N ASN A 73 -0.95 -6.63 3.66
CA ASN A 73 -0.61 -5.35 3.04
C ASN A 73 -1.21 -4.22 3.89
N GLU A 74 -0.36 -3.43 4.53
CA GLU A 74 -0.77 -2.35 5.41
C GLU A 74 -0.37 -1.00 4.85
N MET A 75 -1.31 -0.06 4.91
CA MET A 75 -1.10 1.34 4.64
C MET A 75 -1.53 2.14 5.86
N PHE A 76 -0.74 3.15 6.21
CA PHE A 76 -1.07 4.14 7.23
C PHE A 76 -1.01 5.52 6.59
N ARG A 77 -2.11 6.27 6.68
CA ARG A 77 -2.15 7.65 6.17
C ARG A 77 -1.99 8.64 7.30
N TYR A 78 -1.19 9.67 7.03
CA TYR A 78 -0.88 10.74 7.95
C TYR A 78 -1.14 12.10 7.30
N ARG A 79 -1.25 13.12 8.14
CA ARG A 79 -1.44 14.51 7.72
C ARG A 79 -0.85 15.45 8.74
N GLY A 80 -0.17 16.50 8.28
CA GLY A 80 0.39 17.52 9.16
C GLY A 80 1.16 18.60 8.42
N GLU A 81 2.04 19.28 9.15
CA GLU A 81 2.96 20.27 8.61
C GLU A 81 4.35 19.65 8.34
N ILE A 82 5.28 20.44 7.80
CA ILE A 82 6.66 19.97 7.53
C ILE A 82 7.34 19.47 8.81
N ALA A 83 7.08 20.12 9.95
CA ALA A 83 7.62 19.69 11.24
C ALA A 83 7.15 18.27 11.63
N ASP A 84 5.90 17.92 11.30
CA ASP A 84 5.36 16.58 11.54
C ASP A 84 6.00 15.53 10.63
N LEU A 85 6.24 15.87 9.36
CA LEU A 85 6.94 14.98 8.44
C LEU A 85 8.40 14.77 8.86
N ASN A 86 9.11 15.82 9.27
CA ASN A 86 10.49 15.68 9.75
C ASN A 86 10.55 14.81 11.02
N ARG A 87 9.59 14.95 11.96
CA ARG A 87 9.46 14.03 13.10
C ARG A 87 9.19 12.59 12.67
N MET A 88 8.36 12.38 11.65
CA MET A 88 8.13 11.06 11.08
C MET A 88 9.42 10.46 10.53
N PHE A 89 10.25 11.25 9.84
CA PHE A 89 11.55 10.80 9.36
C PHE A 89 12.51 10.42 10.47
N GLU A 90 12.58 11.19 11.56
CA GLU A 90 13.39 10.82 12.74
C GLU A 90 12.98 9.46 13.31
N LYS A 91 11.67 9.22 13.42
CA LYS A 91 11.13 7.93 13.88
C LYS A 91 11.46 6.79 12.93
N LEU A 92 11.36 7.02 11.63
CA LEU A 92 11.67 6.03 10.60
C LEU A 92 13.18 5.73 10.52
N GLU A 93 14.04 6.71 10.79
CA GLU A 93 15.49 6.51 10.82
C GLU A 93 15.91 5.50 11.90
N ALA A 94 15.20 5.49 13.04
CA ALA A 94 15.41 4.57 14.15
C ALA A 94 14.98 3.12 13.87
N VAL A 95 14.26 2.85 12.78
CA VAL A 95 13.77 1.49 12.44
C VAL A 95 14.93 0.61 11.99
N GLU A 96 15.00 -0.62 12.49
CA GLU A 96 16.09 -1.57 12.23
C GLU A 96 15.87 -2.36 10.93
N VAL A 97 15.75 -1.63 9.81
CA VAL A 97 15.66 -2.21 8.47
C VAL A 97 16.84 -1.80 7.60
N PRO A 98 17.22 -2.62 6.59
CA PRO A 98 18.29 -2.28 5.66
C PRO A 98 18.02 -1.00 4.87
N MET A 99 16.75 -0.72 4.57
CA MET A 99 16.33 0.39 3.73
C MET A 99 14.90 0.79 4.04
N ILE A 100 14.65 2.10 3.97
CA ILE A 100 13.32 2.70 3.84
C ILE A 100 13.34 3.49 2.55
N GLU A 101 12.30 3.32 1.73
CA GLU A 101 12.15 4.13 0.53
C GLU A 101 11.24 5.32 0.81
N VAL A 102 11.65 6.50 0.35
CA VAL A 102 10.81 7.69 0.36
C VAL A 102 10.52 8.08 -1.07
N LEU A 103 9.25 8.03 -1.45
CA LEU A 103 8.75 8.46 -2.76
C LEU A 103 8.07 9.81 -2.60
N ILE A 104 8.54 10.84 -3.30
CA ILE A 104 7.90 12.17 -3.25
C ILE A 104 7.12 12.38 -4.55
N LEU A 105 5.80 12.57 -4.43
CA LEU A 105 4.89 12.77 -5.54
C LEU A 105 4.19 14.12 -5.42
N PRO A 106 3.80 14.75 -6.54
CA PRO A 106 2.87 15.87 -6.50
C PRO A 106 1.54 15.44 -5.86
N GLN A 107 1.03 16.24 -4.92
CA GLN A 107 -0.31 16.02 -4.40
C GLN A 107 -1.34 16.32 -5.51
N LYS A 108 -2.31 15.43 -5.70
CA LYS A 108 -3.49 15.73 -6.53
C LYS A 108 -4.16 16.99 -6.00
N ALA A 109 -4.40 17.97 -6.86
CA ALA A 109 -5.12 19.16 -6.45
C ALA A 109 -6.55 18.74 -6.08
N ALA A 110 -6.89 18.86 -4.79
CA ALA A 110 -8.28 18.74 -4.37
C ALA A 110 -9.09 19.78 -5.14
N GLY A 111 -10.24 19.39 -5.68
CA GLY A 111 -11.10 20.28 -6.47
C GLY A 111 -11.21 21.65 -5.79
N GLU A 112 -10.83 22.68 -6.53
CA GLU A 112 -10.62 24.04 -6.03
C GLU A 112 -11.84 24.50 -5.23
N LYS A 113 -11.71 24.54 -3.91
CA LYS A 113 -12.42 25.51 -3.08
C LYS A 113 -11.38 26.55 -2.67
N PRO A 114 -11.34 27.71 -3.35
CA PRO A 114 -10.33 28.76 -3.11
C PRO A 114 -10.32 29.35 -1.70
N GLU A 115 -11.24 28.96 -0.83
CA GLU A 115 -11.46 29.53 0.50
C GLU A 115 -10.91 28.68 1.66
N GLU A 116 -10.37 27.49 1.39
CA GLU A 116 -9.84 26.61 2.43
C GLU A 116 -8.32 26.77 2.60
N LYS A 117 -7.90 26.82 3.88
CA LYS A 117 -6.53 26.91 4.41
C LYS A 117 -5.50 26.11 3.59
N PRO A 118 -4.20 26.48 3.66
CA PRO A 118 -3.16 25.72 2.97
C PRO A 118 -3.31 24.23 3.22
N GLN A 119 -3.29 23.45 2.15
CA GLN A 119 -3.59 22.02 2.26
C GLN A 119 -2.47 21.37 3.07
N PRO A 120 -2.80 20.67 4.17
CA PRO A 120 -1.78 20.02 4.98
C PRO A 120 -1.06 18.97 4.15
N LEU A 121 0.23 18.81 4.43
CA LEU A 121 1.04 17.79 3.81
C LEU A 121 0.48 16.41 4.19
N VAL A 122 0.45 15.51 3.21
CA VAL A 122 -0.03 14.15 3.38
C VAL A 122 1.09 13.18 3.07
N TRP A 123 1.19 12.11 3.84
CA TRP A 123 2.06 10.99 3.51
C TRP A 123 1.42 9.66 3.90
N GLU A 124 1.87 8.61 3.24
CA GLU A 124 1.41 7.24 3.44
C GLU A 124 2.60 6.31 3.64
N LEU A 125 2.57 5.56 4.74
CA LEU A 125 3.52 4.48 4.99
C LEU A 125 2.88 3.17 4.56
N ASN A 126 3.49 2.50 3.59
CA ASN A 126 3.10 1.18 3.11
C ASN A 126 4.11 0.13 3.56
N ILE A 127 3.62 -1.00 4.08
CA ILE A 127 4.44 -2.16 4.45
C ILE A 127 3.78 -3.46 4.01
N ILE A 128 4.60 -4.45 3.65
CA ILE A 128 4.15 -5.78 3.25
C ILE A 128 4.55 -6.81 4.30
N GLY A 129 3.55 -7.40 4.96
CA GLY A 129 3.68 -8.49 5.92
C GLY A 129 2.67 -9.61 5.68
N GLY A 130 2.48 -10.46 6.69
CA GLY A 130 1.40 -11.45 6.74
C GLY A 130 1.29 -12.35 5.51
N ILE A 131 0.05 -12.58 5.07
CA ILE A 131 -0.27 -13.48 3.95
C ILE A 131 0.30 -12.94 2.64
N VAL A 132 0.26 -11.62 2.40
CA VAL A 132 0.84 -11.03 1.19
C VAL A 132 2.33 -11.29 1.10
N LYS A 133 3.10 -11.10 2.18
CA LYS A 133 4.54 -11.43 2.20
C LYS A 133 4.77 -12.91 1.91
N ALA A 134 4.02 -13.80 2.55
CA ALA A 134 4.12 -15.24 2.33
C ALA A 134 3.80 -15.63 0.88
N TYR A 135 2.76 -15.03 0.29
CA TYR A 135 2.37 -15.21 -1.10
C TYR A 135 3.49 -14.76 -2.05
N VAL A 136 4.04 -13.56 -1.83
CA VAL A 136 5.08 -12.99 -2.68
C VAL A 136 6.32 -13.89 -2.72
N VAL A 137 6.75 -14.38 -1.56
CA VAL A 137 7.90 -15.29 -1.44
C VAL A 137 7.59 -16.67 -2.02
N HIS A 138 6.41 -17.22 -1.76
CA HIS A 138 6.04 -18.55 -2.24
C HIS A 138 5.95 -18.63 -3.78
N HIS A 139 5.45 -17.56 -4.41
CA HIS A 139 5.29 -17.50 -5.86
C HIS A 139 6.49 -16.86 -6.59
N HIS A 140 7.53 -16.46 -5.85
CA HIS A 140 8.72 -15.79 -6.39
C HIS A 140 8.36 -14.57 -7.24
N VAL A 141 7.52 -13.69 -6.69
CA VAL A 141 7.07 -12.46 -7.36
C VAL A 141 7.63 -11.18 -6.74
N GLU A 142 8.71 -11.26 -5.97
CA GLU A 142 9.34 -10.14 -5.26
C GLU A 142 9.67 -8.96 -6.18
N GLU A 143 10.02 -9.23 -7.44
CA GLU A 143 10.34 -8.21 -8.45
C GLU A 143 9.19 -7.23 -8.74
N ALA A 144 7.94 -7.63 -8.46
CA ALA A 144 6.76 -6.79 -8.67
C ALA A 144 6.36 -5.98 -7.42
N PHE A 145 6.97 -6.22 -6.26
CA PHE A 145 6.54 -5.67 -4.97
C PHE A 145 7.66 -4.91 -4.26
N ALA A 146 7.29 -3.87 -3.50
CA ALA A 146 8.21 -3.22 -2.58
C ALA A 146 8.28 -4.02 -1.27
N MET A 147 9.28 -4.88 -1.14
CA MET A 147 9.47 -5.74 0.05
C MET A 147 10.10 -5.01 1.25
N HIS A 148 10.14 -3.69 1.22
CA HIS A 148 10.65 -2.80 2.27
C HIS A 148 9.60 -1.71 2.56
N PRO A 149 9.66 -1.02 3.72
CA PRO A 149 8.75 0.07 4.00
C PRO A 149 8.90 1.20 2.97
N VAL A 150 7.77 1.65 2.41
CA VAL A 150 7.71 2.77 1.47
C VAL A 150 6.90 3.90 2.09
N LEU A 151 7.51 5.06 2.25
CA LEU A 151 6.83 6.29 2.61
C LEU A 151 6.58 7.14 1.37
N THR A 152 5.33 7.28 0.96
CA THR A 152 4.94 8.19 -0.12
C THR A 152 4.54 9.53 0.46
N VAL A 153 5.23 10.61 0.08
CA VAL A 153 4.93 11.99 0.48
C VAL A 153 4.25 12.70 -0.69
N TYR A 154 3.05 13.23 -0.45
CA TYR A 154 2.28 13.98 -1.43
C TYR A 154 2.49 15.48 -1.20
N ALA A 155 3.34 16.10 -2.01
CA ALA A 155 3.71 17.50 -1.87
C ALA A 155 2.80 18.41 -2.71
N SER A 156 1.95 19.20 -2.05
CA SER A 156 1.21 20.29 -2.71
C SER A 156 2.16 21.40 -3.18
N SER A 157 1.69 22.30 -4.05
CA SER A 157 2.48 23.44 -4.54
C SER A 157 2.87 24.44 -3.45
N GLU A 158 2.18 24.44 -2.31
CA GLU A 158 2.39 25.37 -1.21
C GLU A 158 3.50 24.92 -0.25
N VAL A 159 3.91 23.66 -0.33
CA VAL A 159 4.93 23.08 0.55
C VAL A 159 6.33 23.49 0.05
N ASP A 160 7.10 24.14 0.92
CA ASP A 160 8.52 24.41 0.71
C ASP A 160 9.37 23.16 1.00
N LEU A 161 9.71 22.42 -0.05
CA LEU A 161 10.49 21.18 0.07
C LEU A 161 11.89 21.40 0.65
N ASN A 162 12.44 22.63 0.62
CA ASN A 162 13.78 22.87 1.16
C ASN A 162 13.84 22.73 2.70
N GLN A 163 12.70 22.84 3.37
CA GLN A 163 12.56 22.62 4.81
C GLN A 163 12.41 21.14 5.19
N VAL A 164 12.25 20.26 4.20
CA VAL A 164 12.20 18.82 4.38
C VAL A 164 13.63 18.31 4.62
N VAL A 165 13.83 17.58 5.71
CA VAL A 165 15.14 17.05 6.11
C VAL A 165 15.11 15.53 5.95
N LEU A 166 15.72 15.04 4.87
CA LEU A 166 15.78 13.60 4.57
C LEU A 166 17.01 12.96 5.24
N PRO A 167 16.82 11.95 6.10
CA PRO A 167 17.91 11.11 6.62
C PRO A 167 18.72 10.43 5.51
N LYS A 168 20.04 10.31 5.71
CA LYS A 168 20.95 9.66 4.74
C LYS A 168 20.65 8.18 4.51
N LYS A 169 20.03 7.51 5.48
CA LYS A 169 19.66 6.10 5.40
C LYS A 169 18.54 5.84 4.37
N PHE A 170 17.76 6.85 4.01
CA PHE A 170 16.61 6.66 3.14
C PHE A 170 17.05 6.59 1.68
N LYS A 171 16.50 5.59 0.98
CA LYS A 171 16.53 5.58 -0.47
C LYS A 171 15.44 6.52 -0.94
N VAL A 172 15.82 7.64 -1.51
CA VAL A 172 14.85 8.55 -2.11
C VAL A 172 14.61 8.12 -3.55
N SER A 173 13.36 7.98 -3.95
CA SER A 173 12.96 7.56 -5.29
C SER A 173 12.01 8.56 -5.91
N GLN A 174 12.13 8.70 -7.22
CA GLN A 174 11.24 9.50 -8.05
C GLN A 174 10.15 8.65 -8.67
N LEU A 175 9.13 9.32 -9.20
CA LEU A 175 8.08 8.66 -9.96
C LEU A 175 8.65 7.80 -11.11
N GLU A 176 9.66 8.31 -11.81
CA GLU A 176 10.25 7.59 -12.95
C GLU A 176 11.02 6.35 -12.52
N ASP A 177 11.65 6.35 -11.33
CA ASP A 177 12.29 5.16 -10.78
C ASP A 177 11.26 4.04 -10.56
N ARG A 178 10.06 4.40 -10.08
CA ARG A 178 8.98 3.43 -9.86
C ARG A 178 8.33 2.95 -11.14
N ARG A 179 8.11 3.83 -12.12
CA ARG A 179 7.69 3.43 -13.47
C ARG A 179 8.69 2.49 -14.11
N SER A 180 9.98 2.84 -14.05
CA SER A 180 11.06 2.02 -14.60
C SER A 180 11.15 0.65 -13.92
N HIS A 181 10.97 0.59 -12.60
CA HIS A 181 10.91 -0.67 -11.86
C HIS A 181 9.77 -1.56 -12.36
N TYR A 182 8.54 -1.04 -12.46
CA TYR A 182 7.41 -1.82 -12.97
C TYR A 182 7.56 -2.16 -14.45
N LEU A 183 8.13 -1.28 -15.29
CA LEU A 183 8.45 -1.57 -16.71
C LEU A 183 9.35 -2.80 -16.81
N HIS A 184 10.37 -2.82 -15.96
CA HIS A 184 11.33 -3.91 -15.94
C HIS A 184 10.66 -5.22 -15.53
N ALA A 185 9.89 -5.23 -14.42
CA ALA A 185 9.16 -6.41 -13.96
C ALA A 185 8.12 -6.90 -14.98
N CYS A 186 7.48 -6.00 -15.73
CA CYS A 186 6.57 -6.35 -16.84
C CYS A 186 7.25 -7.13 -17.98
N ARG A 187 8.58 -7.09 -18.08
CA ARG A 187 9.36 -7.87 -19.08
C ARG A 187 9.75 -9.26 -18.57
N SER A 188 9.42 -9.60 -17.33
CA SER A 188 9.68 -10.93 -16.77
C SER A 188 8.99 -12.02 -17.60
N GLU A 189 9.67 -13.17 -17.71
CA GLU A 189 9.11 -14.39 -18.28
C GLU A 189 8.12 -15.07 -17.30
N ASN A 190 8.19 -14.74 -16.01
CA ASN A 190 7.21 -15.18 -15.03
C ASN A 190 5.88 -14.42 -15.22
N ALA A 191 4.84 -15.13 -15.65
CA ALA A 191 3.52 -14.55 -15.90
C ALA A 191 2.90 -13.86 -14.67
N LEU A 192 3.17 -14.37 -13.45
CA LEU A 192 2.66 -13.76 -12.22
C LEU A 192 3.38 -12.45 -11.90
N VAL A 193 4.71 -12.40 -12.06
CA VAL A 193 5.48 -11.14 -11.92
C VAL A 193 4.92 -10.08 -12.87
N LYS A 194 4.76 -10.45 -14.14
CA LYS A 194 4.20 -9.55 -15.17
C LYS A 194 2.81 -9.04 -14.79
N GLN A 195 1.91 -9.92 -14.33
CA GLN A 195 0.57 -9.54 -13.92
C GLN A 195 0.58 -8.55 -12.76
N HIS A 196 1.32 -8.84 -11.68
CA HIS A 196 1.40 -7.97 -10.50
C HIS A 196 2.07 -6.63 -10.83
N ALA A 197 3.13 -6.65 -11.66
CA ALA A 197 3.79 -5.43 -12.11
C ALA A 197 2.85 -4.52 -12.90
N LEU A 198 2.02 -5.08 -13.81
CA LEU A 198 1.01 -4.31 -14.54
C LEU A 198 -0.06 -3.72 -13.62
N GLN A 199 -0.51 -4.48 -12.61
CA GLN A 199 -1.50 -3.99 -11.64
C GLN A 199 -0.92 -2.85 -10.79
N ASN A 200 0.30 -3.03 -10.27
CA ASN A 200 0.97 -2.01 -9.46
C ASN A 200 1.31 -0.75 -10.28
N TRP A 201 1.66 -0.91 -11.57
CA TRP A 201 1.76 0.20 -12.51
C TRP A 201 0.43 0.95 -12.63
N GLU A 202 -0.64 0.24 -12.95
CA GLU A 202 -1.94 0.86 -13.21
C GLU A 202 -2.43 1.64 -11.99
N MET A 203 -2.20 1.10 -10.79
CA MET A 203 -2.49 1.80 -9.53
C MET A 203 -1.65 3.07 -9.38
N LEU A 204 -0.34 3.01 -9.62
CA LEU A 204 0.54 4.19 -9.58
C LEU A 204 0.06 5.28 -10.55
N GLU A 205 -0.24 4.93 -11.80
CA GLU A 205 -0.75 5.89 -12.78
C GLU A 205 -2.09 6.49 -12.34
N LYS A 206 -3.03 5.66 -11.88
CA LYS A 206 -4.31 6.15 -11.36
C LYS A 206 -4.13 7.10 -10.19
N GLU A 207 -3.13 6.86 -9.35
CA GLU A 207 -2.83 7.68 -8.18
C GLU A 207 -2.27 9.06 -8.53
N ILE A 208 -1.46 9.14 -9.59
CA ILE A 208 -0.80 10.39 -10.01
C ILE A 208 -1.51 11.15 -11.12
N LEU A 209 -2.40 10.52 -11.89
CA LEU A 209 -3.08 11.15 -13.02
C LEU A 209 -3.94 12.32 -12.52
N PRO A 210 -3.57 13.58 -12.84
CA PRO A 210 -4.35 14.74 -12.45
C PRO A 210 -5.56 14.90 -13.40
N ALA A 211 -6.53 15.71 -13.00
CA ALA A 211 -7.52 16.20 -13.96
C ALA A 211 -6.83 16.99 -15.09
N GLN A 212 -7.42 17.01 -16.28
CA GLN A 212 -6.77 17.56 -17.48
C GLN A 212 -6.35 19.04 -17.32
N ASP A 213 -7.16 19.81 -16.61
CA ASP A 213 -6.93 21.21 -16.24
C ASP A 213 -5.80 21.40 -15.20
N GLN A 214 -5.49 20.38 -14.42
CA GLN A 214 -4.44 20.38 -13.39
C GLN A 214 -3.08 19.85 -13.89
N TYR A 215 -3.01 19.34 -15.13
CA TYR A 215 -1.81 18.69 -15.66
C TYR A 215 -0.56 19.58 -15.69
N LYS A 216 -0.72 20.87 -16.01
CA LYS A 216 0.41 21.81 -16.05
C LYS A 216 1.00 22.08 -14.65
N ILE A 217 0.13 22.19 -13.64
CA ILE A 217 0.52 22.38 -12.24
C ILE A 217 1.26 21.15 -11.76
N PHE A 218 0.73 19.96 -12.07
CA PHE A 218 1.37 18.69 -11.78
C PHE A 218 2.79 18.59 -12.37
N LEU A 219 2.97 18.88 -13.66
CA LEU A 219 4.29 18.82 -14.30
C LEU A 219 5.28 19.82 -13.69
N THR A 220 4.82 21.03 -13.39
CA THR A 220 5.67 22.05 -12.74
C THR A 220 6.12 21.56 -11.37
N ARG A 221 5.22 20.94 -10.61
CA ARG A 221 5.54 20.42 -9.29
C ARG A 221 6.48 19.22 -9.35
N LEU A 222 6.32 18.34 -10.33
CA LEU A 222 7.24 17.23 -10.56
C LEU A 222 8.66 17.76 -10.82
N GLN A 223 8.81 18.77 -11.68
CA GLN A 223 10.11 19.40 -11.94
C GLN A 223 10.74 20.03 -10.69
N GLN A 224 9.93 20.67 -9.81
CA GLN A 224 10.43 21.21 -8.54
C GLN A 224 10.92 20.10 -7.59
N ILE A 225 10.22 18.97 -7.54
CA ILE A 225 10.64 17.80 -6.77
C ILE A 225 11.97 17.27 -7.33
N ASP A 226 12.10 17.15 -8.65
CA ASP A 226 13.34 16.67 -9.28
C ASP A 226 14.54 17.58 -8.96
N GLN A 227 14.35 18.90 -9.04
CA GLN A 227 15.38 19.88 -8.67
C GLN A 227 15.78 19.78 -7.20
N TYR A 228 14.79 19.65 -6.31
CA TYR A 228 15.03 19.46 -4.88
C TYR A 228 15.87 18.20 -4.63
N LEU A 229 15.52 17.06 -5.25
CA LEU A 229 16.25 15.81 -5.07
C LEU A 229 17.67 15.86 -5.64
N GLN A 230 17.86 16.52 -6.78
CA GLN A 230 19.19 16.73 -7.37
C GLN A 230 20.10 17.54 -6.43
N SER A 231 19.59 18.62 -5.83
CA SER A 231 20.36 19.46 -4.88
C SER A 231 20.79 18.74 -3.59
N ARG A 232 20.21 17.57 -3.29
CA ARG A 232 20.51 16.76 -2.11
C ARG A 232 21.42 15.56 -2.39
N SER A 233 21.68 15.29 -3.68
CA SER A 233 22.54 14.19 -4.13
C SER A 233 24.01 14.62 -4.29
N GLU A 234 24.29 15.91 -4.17
CA GLU A 234 25.63 16.54 -4.16
C GLU A 234 26.19 16.68 -2.74
#